data_AF-A0A6J2UJ66-F1
#
_entry.id   AF-A0A6J2UJ66-F1
#
_cell.length_a   1.000
_cell.length_b   1.000
_cell.length_c   1.000
_cell.angle_alpha   90.00
_cell.angle_beta   90.00
_cell.angle_gamma   90.00
#
_symmetry.space_group_name_H-M   'P 1'
#
loop_
_entity.id
_entity.type
_entity.pdbx_description
1 polymer ?
#
loop_
_entity_poly.entity_id
_entity_poly.type
_entity_poly.pdbx_seq_one_letter_code
_entity_poly.pdbx_strand_id
1 'polypeptide(L)'
;MGDLLSNCEIFKKLGFDSAHQWILYDEKFEKFFNFLSESITDANILTEQEVLERNEMIERGDWLMESERLLKMQQIESENPGLLRYTPDDVNSLTAEIAALEEATKDYVVLIEDMQNTKHRINNNLSELECAVTALQNTERELIQDCQKKAKQLEEVERENFRLSAEAKKSFTNIQVPPLFMHQLPLEQYFLKCDSFMQYFSLYMKDNFKIQDFAEFENADTDMQHINSKLENLQNSIQYYMLAYINEKAKAKATQALIDHIDLNQIHCISLTDMTRETHELQLLNEHHLKNAHDTLLNALTIHVQQHTQQRIELVLYENTKQKLERALRRRENDKHLTKIISDALSNAELVWIAIQLDLEKKRNYLDNSERLSGQAQASWQRVQLMRSLNATQQGIYNQFLHELASLLNTHLAQTIRPEAKSCLYEYEKFVRLLSYALQTMLNQKSYATVNEELAELKRLEQTLRPFVYDSPLEQPMFTHVRYLCPIFNATRNQQRFEEMLRHLRLEFQEKIIERMDKEKLWRYSKLLWIWFLTEPQRVIHAIDEVKKASAKIPALTSSIMRPGGGIQRK
;
A
#
# COMPACT_ATOMS: atom_id res chain seq x y z
N MET A 1 -91.61 33.40 -25.34
CA MET A 1 -91.39 32.90 -26.71
C MET A 1 -91.07 34.02 -27.69
N GLY A 2 -91.84 35.11 -27.73
CA GLY A 2 -91.58 36.24 -28.65
C GLY A 2 -90.21 36.90 -28.56
N ASP A 3 -89.63 37.08 -27.35
CA ASP A 3 -88.27 37.65 -27.19
C ASP A 3 -87.13 36.71 -27.65
N LEU A 4 -87.38 35.40 -27.70
CA LEU A 4 -86.40 34.39 -28.11
C LEU A 4 -86.39 34.24 -29.64
N LEU A 5 -87.57 34.39 -30.27
CA LEU A 5 -87.74 34.37 -31.73
C LEU A 5 -87.44 35.72 -32.38
N SER A 6 -87.64 36.86 -31.70
CA SER A 6 -87.34 38.19 -32.24
C SER A 6 -85.85 38.45 -32.47
N ASN A 7 -84.96 37.74 -31.75
CA ASN A 7 -83.51 37.78 -31.91
C ASN A 7 -82.91 36.59 -32.70
N CYS A 8 -83.73 35.72 -33.28
CA CYS A 8 -83.22 34.60 -34.07
C CYS A 8 -82.61 35.11 -35.39
N GLU A 9 -81.32 34.85 -35.62
CA GLU A 9 -80.57 35.32 -36.80
C GLU A 9 -81.24 34.91 -38.12
N ILE A 10 -81.98 33.81 -38.13
CA ILE A 10 -82.67 33.29 -39.31
C ILE A 10 -83.73 34.25 -39.85
N PHE A 11 -84.45 34.98 -39.00
CA PHE A 11 -85.46 35.96 -39.45
C PHE A 11 -84.80 37.19 -40.07
N LYS A 12 -83.65 37.62 -39.54
CA LYS A 12 -82.84 38.69 -40.15
C LYS A 12 -82.32 38.28 -41.52
N LYS A 13 -81.81 37.05 -41.67
CA LYS A 13 -81.31 36.52 -42.95
C LYS A 13 -82.42 36.33 -43.99
N LEU A 14 -83.64 36.00 -43.57
CA LEU A 14 -84.82 35.91 -44.46
C LEU A 14 -85.47 37.28 -44.76
N GLY A 15 -84.90 38.39 -44.27
CA GLY A 15 -85.40 39.75 -44.53
C GLY A 15 -86.65 40.15 -43.74
N PHE A 16 -87.01 39.41 -42.67
CA PHE A 16 -88.10 39.78 -41.77
C PHE A 16 -87.61 40.77 -40.71
N ASP A 17 -88.23 41.96 -40.65
CA ASP A 17 -88.03 42.90 -39.55
C ASP A 17 -88.74 42.37 -38.29
N SER A 18 -87.99 41.68 -37.43
CA SER A 18 -88.48 41.00 -36.25
C SER A 18 -88.74 41.92 -35.05
N ALA A 19 -88.39 43.21 -35.14
CA ALA A 19 -88.41 44.12 -34.00
C ALA A 19 -89.83 44.56 -33.57
N HIS A 20 -90.84 44.44 -34.44
CA HIS A 20 -92.19 44.97 -34.16
C HIS A 20 -93.36 44.10 -34.66
N GLN A 21 -93.15 42.80 -34.92
CA GLN A 21 -94.23 41.95 -35.43
C GLN A 21 -94.99 41.24 -34.30
N TRP A 22 -96.25 41.67 -34.11
CA TRP A 22 -97.18 41.09 -33.12
C TRP A 22 -97.40 39.59 -33.30
N ILE A 23 -97.24 39.07 -34.53
CA ILE A 23 -97.43 37.66 -34.87
C ILE A 23 -96.43 36.74 -34.15
N LEU A 24 -95.24 37.23 -33.78
CA LEU A 24 -94.23 36.49 -33.03
C LEU A 24 -94.61 36.28 -31.54
N TYR A 25 -95.61 37.03 -31.07
CA TYR A 25 -96.13 36.97 -29.69
C TYR A 25 -97.50 36.29 -29.61
N ASP A 26 -98.07 35.86 -30.74
CA ASP A 26 -99.35 35.12 -30.78
C ASP A 26 -99.09 33.61 -30.66
N GLU A 27 -99.58 33.01 -29.57
CA GLU A 27 -99.45 31.58 -29.26
C GLU A 27 -100.05 30.67 -30.34
N LYS A 28 -100.98 31.17 -31.17
CA LYS A 28 -101.55 30.38 -32.27
C LYS A 28 -100.52 30.02 -33.36
N PHE A 29 -99.45 30.81 -33.50
CA PHE A 29 -98.41 30.62 -34.51
C PHE A 29 -97.13 30.00 -33.95
N GLU A 30 -97.09 29.65 -32.67
CA GLU A 30 -95.91 29.08 -32.00
C GLU A 30 -95.37 27.83 -32.70
N LYS A 31 -96.26 26.91 -33.09
CA LYS A 31 -95.87 25.69 -33.83
C LYS A 31 -95.22 25.98 -35.18
N PHE A 32 -95.67 27.03 -35.87
CA PHE A 32 -95.11 27.42 -37.16
C PHE A 32 -93.70 28.00 -37.02
N PHE A 33 -93.48 28.88 -36.04
CA PHE A 33 -92.16 29.47 -35.82
C PHE A 33 -91.15 28.47 -35.26
N ASN A 34 -91.57 27.54 -34.40
CA ASN A 34 -90.71 26.44 -33.96
C ASN A 34 -90.32 25.53 -35.14
N PHE A 35 -91.27 25.19 -36.03
CA PHE A 35 -90.96 24.45 -37.25
C PHE A 35 -89.96 25.22 -38.13
N LEU A 36 -90.14 26.53 -38.29
CA LEU A 36 -89.27 27.35 -39.13
C LEU A 36 -87.84 27.44 -38.58
N SER A 37 -87.67 27.57 -37.26
CA SER A 37 -86.34 27.59 -36.63
C SER A 37 -85.64 26.23 -36.64
N GLU A 38 -86.41 25.13 -36.60
CA GLU A 38 -85.84 23.77 -36.60
C GLU A 38 -85.57 23.23 -38.01
N SER A 39 -86.33 23.66 -39.02
CA SER A 39 -86.31 23.07 -40.36
C SER A 39 -85.55 23.89 -41.41
N ILE A 40 -85.30 25.17 -41.15
CA ILE A 40 -84.52 26.03 -42.04
C ILE A 40 -83.14 26.23 -41.41
N THR A 41 -82.08 25.91 -42.14
CA THR A 41 -80.68 26.13 -41.78
C THR A 41 -80.00 26.96 -42.86
N ASP A 42 -78.79 27.47 -42.60
CA ASP A 42 -78.02 28.24 -43.59
C ASP A 42 -77.79 27.46 -44.90
N ALA A 43 -77.81 26.12 -44.87
CA ALA A 43 -77.69 25.27 -46.06
C ALA A 43 -78.97 25.24 -46.93
N ASN A 44 -80.12 25.66 -46.39
CA ASN A 44 -81.43 25.62 -47.06
C ASN A 44 -81.89 27.01 -47.54
N ILE A 45 -81.15 28.08 -47.22
CA ILE A 45 -81.43 29.46 -47.64
C ILE A 45 -80.53 29.76 -48.83
N LEU A 46 -81.12 29.84 -50.03
CA LEU A 46 -80.37 30.23 -51.24
C LEU A 46 -80.02 31.71 -51.17
N THR A 47 -78.74 32.03 -51.34
CA THR A 47 -78.27 33.40 -51.54
C THR A 47 -78.67 33.92 -52.93
N GLU A 48 -78.76 35.25 -53.08
CA GLU A 48 -79.09 35.85 -54.39
C GLU A 48 -78.10 35.41 -55.49
N GLN A 49 -76.83 35.21 -55.12
CA GLN A 49 -75.81 34.71 -56.04
C GLN A 49 -76.08 33.27 -56.46
N GLU A 50 -76.42 32.37 -55.53
CA GLU A 50 -76.77 30.97 -55.85
C GLU A 50 -78.05 30.86 -56.69
N VAL A 51 -79.02 31.75 -56.49
CA VAL A 51 -80.21 31.83 -57.34
C VAL A 51 -79.85 32.28 -58.76
N LEU A 52 -78.92 33.25 -58.88
CA LEU A 52 -78.43 33.73 -60.17
C LEU A 52 -77.63 32.65 -60.90
N GLU A 53 -76.72 31.98 -60.20
CA GLU A 53 -75.94 30.84 -60.72
C GLU A 53 -76.86 29.69 -61.13
N ARG A 54 -77.90 29.38 -60.35
CA ARG A 54 -78.92 28.42 -60.74
C ARG A 54 -79.62 28.83 -62.04
N ASN A 55 -80.03 30.09 -62.17
CA ASN A 55 -80.72 30.56 -63.37
C ASN A 55 -79.78 30.52 -64.58
N GLU A 56 -78.51 30.91 -64.43
CA GLU A 56 -77.50 30.79 -65.48
C GLU A 56 -77.24 29.33 -65.88
N MET A 57 -77.18 28.41 -64.91
CA MET A 57 -77.03 26.97 -65.19
C MET A 57 -78.27 26.39 -65.89
N ILE A 58 -79.47 26.89 -65.56
CA ILE A 58 -80.70 26.51 -66.26
C ILE A 58 -80.67 27.03 -67.71
N GLU A 59 -80.27 28.28 -67.94
CA GLU A 59 -80.16 28.86 -69.29
C GLU A 59 -79.10 28.17 -70.15
N ARG A 60 -78.00 27.72 -69.55
CA ARG A 60 -76.94 26.96 -70.23
C ARG A 60 -77.29 25.49 -70.44
N GLY A 61 -78.37 25.00 -69.83
CA GLY A 61 -78.77 23.59 -69.89
C GLY A 61 -77.91 22.66 -69.02
N ASP A 62 -77.12 23.23 -68.11
CA ASP A 62 -76.20 22.51 -67.20
C ASP A 62 -76.86 22.15 -65.86
N TRP A 63 -78.08 22.62 -65.62
CA TRP A 63 -78.81 22.32 -64.39
C TRP A 63 -79.38 20.91 -64.39
N LEU A 64 -78.78 20.04 -63.57
CA LEU A 64 -79.18 18.64 -63.46
C LEU A 64 -80.47 18.49 -62.64
N MET A 65 -81.40 17.72 -63.19
CA MET A 65 -82.61 17.31 -62.47
C MET A 65 -82.25 16.30 -61.37
N GLU A 66 -83.12 16.12 -60.38
CA GLU A 66 -82.87 15.27 -59.20
C GLU A 66 -82.41 13.84 -59.55
N SER A 67 -83.04 13.23 -60.55
CA SER A 67 -82.66 11.92 -61.08
C SER A 67 -81.27 11.90 -61.72
N GLU A 68 -80.89 12.98 -62.40
CA GLU A 68 -79.60 13.12 -63.07
C GLU A 68 -78.48 13.42 -62.08
N ARG A 69 -78.77 14.17 -61.01
CA ARG A 69 -77.84 14.41 -59.89
C ARG A 69 -77.50 13.12 -59.16
N LEU A 70 -78.51 12.28 -58.87
CA LEU A 70 -78.31 10.97 -58.26
C LEU A 70 -77.45 10.07 -59.15
N LEU A 71 -77.71 10.03 -60.46
CA LEU A 71 -76.90 9.29 -61.44
C LEU A 71 -75.47 9.82 -61.48
N LYS A 72 -75.27 11.15 -61.47
CA LYS A 72 -73.94 11.76 -61.46
C LYS A 72 -73.19 11.51 -60.16
N MET A 73 -73.86 11.55 -59.02
CA MET A 73 -73.26 11.19 -57.72
C MET A 73 -72.84 9.72 -57.70
N GLN A 74 -73.69 8.80 -58.19
CA GLN A 74 -73.35 7.39 -58.32
C GLN A 74 -72.19 7.18 -59.28
N GLN A 75 -72.15 7.92 -60.39
CA GLN A 75 -71.04 7.89 -61.33
C GLN A 75 -69.73 8.35 -60.66
N ILE A 76 -69.74 9.48 -59.93
CA ILE A 76 -68.57 9.99 -59.21
C ILE A 76 -68.09 9.02 -58.15
N GLU A 77 -68.99 8.42 -57.37
CA GLU A 77 -68.65 7.41 -56.36
C GLU A 77 -68.13 6.11 -57.00
N SER A 78 -68.61 5.75 -58.20
CA SER A 78 -68.10 4.58 -58.94
C SER A 78 -66.72 4.81 -59.56
N GLU A 79 -66.46 6.04 -60.04
CA GLU A 79 -65.18 6.42 -60.64
C GLU A 79 -64.14 6.72 -59.55
N ASN A 80 -64.57 7.25 -58.41
CA ASN A 80 -63.71 7.64 -57.28
C ASN A 80 -64.36 7.23 -55.94
N PRO A 81 -64.23 5.96 -55.53
CA PRO A 81 -64.84 5.44 -54.31
C PRO A 81 -64.39 6.21 -53.06
N GLY A 82 -65.34 6.68 -52.26
CA GLY A 82 -65.06 7.37 -51.00
C GLY A 82 -64.68 8.85 -51.12
N LEU A 83 -64.55 9.40 -52.33
CA LEU A 83 -64.20 10.82 -52.53
C LEU A 83 -65.22 11.77 -51.88
N LEU A 84 -66.50 11.39 -51.89
CA LEU A 84 -67.59 12.18 -51.33
C LEU A 84 -67.71 12.04 -49.79
N ARG A 85 -66.90 11.19 -49.16
CA ARG A 85 -66.96 10.90 -47.71
C ARG A 85 -65.95 11.68 -46.89
N TYR A 86 -64.82 12.07 -47.47
CA TYR A 86 -63.74 12.73 -46.75
C TYR A 86 -63.90 14.24 -46.76
N THR A 87 -63.69 14.86 -45.60
CA THR A 87 -63.71 16.31 -45.45
C THR A 87 -62.32 16.91 -45.69
N PRO A 88 -62.22 18.21 -46.00
CA PRO A 88 -60.93 18.90 -46.11
C PRO A 88 -60.07 18.77 -44.84
N ASP A 89 -60.70 18.68 -43.67
CA ASP A 89 -60.01 18.50 -42.39
C ASP A 89 -59.36 17.12 -42.27
N ASP A 90 -60.00 16.06 -42.80
CA ASP A 90 -59.43 14.72 -42.84
C ASP A 90 -58.16 14.68 -43.71
N VAL A 91 -58.18 15.39 -44.84
CA VAL A 91 -57.02 15.50 -45.75
C VAL A 91 -55.88 16.27 -45.09
N ASN A 92 -56.18 17.36 -44.38
CA ASN A 92 -55.17 18.13 -43.64
C ASN A 92 -54.55 17.30 -42.50
N SER A 93 -55.37 16.51 -41.78
CA SER A 93 -54.89 15.61 -40.72
C SER A 93 -53.95 14.54 -41.27
N LEU A 94 -54.33 13.88 -42.37
CA LEU A 94 -53.48 12.87 -43.03
C LEU A 94 -52.18 13.50 -43.56
N THR A 95 -52.24 14.71 -44.08
CA THR A 95 -51.04 15.42 -44.56
C THR A 95 -50.09 15.75 -43.41
N ALA A 96 -50.62 16.13 -42.24
CA ALA A 96 -49.81 16.36 -41.04
C ALA A 96 -49.19 15.06 -40.50
N GLU A 97 -49.94 13.95 -40.53
CA GLU A 97 -49.41 12.62 -40.15
C GLU A 97 -48.29 12.15 -41.09
N ILE A 98 -48.44 12.37 -42.40
CA ILE A 98 -47.39 12.06 -43.39
C ILE A 98 -46.12 12.88 -43.10
N ALA A 99 -46.27 14.19 -42.85
CA ALA A 99 -45.12 15.05 -42.53
C ALA A 99 -44.40 14.60 -41.24
N ALA A 100 -45.15 14.17 -40.22
CA ALA A 100 -44.58 13.63 -38.99
C ALA A 100 -43.83 12.30 -39.22
N LEU A 101 -44.37 11.44 -40.08
CA LEU A 101 -43.74 10.18 -40.49
C LEU A 101 -42.45 10.40 -41.30
N GLU A 102 -42.44 11.37 -42.20
CA GLU A 102 -41.24 11.74 -42.97
C GLU A 102 -40.13 12.26 -42.06
N GLU A 103 -40.47 13.08 -41.06
CA GLU A 103 -39.49 13.59 -40.11
C GLU A 103 -38.94 12.48 -39.21
N ALA A 104 -39.81 11.62 -38.67
CA ALA A 104 -39.37 10.45 -37.90
C ALA A 104 -38.45 9.53 -38.74
N THR A 105 -38.72 9.38 -40.03
CA THR A 105 -37.87 8.59 -40.94
C THR A 105 -36.47 9.20 -41.08
N LYS A 106 -36.36 10.54 -41.18
CA LYS A 106 -35.05 11.22 -41.22
C LYS A 106 -34.29 11.06 -39.91
N ASP A 107 -34.97 11.21 -38.76
CA ASP A 107 -34.36 11.01 -37.44
C ASP A 107 -33.81 9.58 -37.30
N TYR A 108 -34.53 8.58 -37.79
CA TYR A 108 -34.06 7.19 -37.82
C TYR A 108 -32.82 7.00 -38.70
N VAL A 109 -32.75 7.65 -39.86
CA VAL A 109 -31.57 7.59 -40.74
C VAL A 109 -30.33 8.16 -40.02
N VAL A 110 -30.48 9.31 -39.35
CA VAL A 110 -29.40 9.93 -38.56
C VAL A 110 -28.96 9.01 -37.42
N LEU A 111 -29.90 8.40 -36.70
CA LEU A 111 -29.60 7.46 -35.62
C LEU A 111 -28.82 6.24 -36.12
N ILE A 112 -29.19 5.68 -37.28
CA ILE A 112 -28.47 4.54 -37.89
C ILE A 112 -27.03 4.95 -38.24
N GLU A 113 -26.83 6.14 -38.80
CA GLU A 113 -25.51 6.66 -39.14
C GLU A 113 -24.64 6.85 -37.88
N ASP A 114 -25.20 7.41 -36.81
CA ASP A 114 -24.52 7.56 -35.51
C ASP A 114 -24.16 6.20 -34.88
N MET A 115 -25.04 5.20 -35.00
CA MET A 115 -24.76 3.84 -34.56
C MET A 115 -23.63 3.20 -35.37
N GLN A 116 -23.60 3.38 -36.68
CA GLN A 116 -22.52 2.89 -37.55
C GLN A 116 -21.17 3.55 -37.21
N ASN A 117 -21.16 4.87 -37.00
CA ASN A 117 -19.98 5.61 -36.59
C ASN A 117 -19.47 5.15 -35.21
N THR A 118 -20.39 4.92 -34.28
CA THR A 118 -20.06 4.40 -32.94
C THR A 118 -19.47 2.99 -33.03
N LYS A 119 -20.06 2.11 -33.86
CA LYS A 119 -19.52 0.76 -34.13
C LYS A 119 -18.12 0.81 -34.72
N HIS A 120 -17.86 1.69 -35.68
CA HIS A 120 -16.51 1.88 -36.23
C HIS A 120 -15.51 2.34 -35.16
N ARG A 121 -15.90 3.29 -34.30
CA ARG A 121 -15.03 3.74 -33.20
C ARG A 121 -14.72 2.61 -32.22
N ILE A 122 -15.72 1.80 -31.86
CA ILE A 122 -15.54 0.65 -30.96
C ILE A 122 -14.61 -0.39 -31.60
N ASN A 123 -14.76 -0.69 -32.90
CA ASN A 123 -13.88 -1.62 -33.60
C ASN A 123 -12.42 -1.13 -33.65
N ASN A 124 -12.19 0.16 -33.88
CA ASN A 124 -10.83 0.71 -33.85
C ASN A 124 -10.21 0.56 -32.46
N ASN A 125 -10.96 0.89 -31.40
CA ASN A 125 -10.50 0.71 -30.02
C ASN A 125 -10.22 -0.77 -29.70
N LEU A 126 -11.04 -1.70 -30.21
CA LEU A 126 -10.79 -3.13 -30.05
C LEU A 126 -9.47 -3.55 -30.71
N SER A 127 -9.20 -3.08 -31.93
CA SER A 127 -7.96 -3.39 -32.64
C SER A 127 -6.73 -2.87 -31.91
N GLU A 128 -6.79 -1.65 -31.37
CA GLU A 128 -5.71 -1.08 -30.53
C GLU A 128 -5.48 -1.91 -29.25
N LEU A 129 -6.56 -2.35 -28.60
CA LEU A 129 -6.51 -3.22 -27.43
C LEU A 129 -5.89 -4.58 -27.75
N GLU A 130 -6.25 -5.20 -28.88
CA GLU A 130 -5.66 -6.47 -29.32
C GLU A 130 -4.16 -6.34 -29.59
N CYS A 131 -3.73 -5.25 -30.22
CA CYS A 131 -2.31 -4.94 -30.40
C CYS A 131 -1.58 -4.79 -29.06
N ALA A 132 -2.17 -4.06 -28.11
CA ALA A 132 -1.60 -3.89 -26.77
C ALA A 132 -1.51 -5.22 -26.00
N VAL A 133 -2.54 -6.06 -26.07
CA VAL A 133 -2.56 -7.41 -25.48
C VAL A 133 -1.44 -8.27 -26.05
N THR A 134 -1.23 -8.23 -27.37
CA THR A 134 -0.19 -9.02 -28.05
C THR A 134 1.20 -8.57 -27.62
N ALA A 135 1.42 -7.25 -27.51
CA ALA A 135 2.67 -6.69 -27.02
C ALA A 135 2.95 -7.11 -25.56
N LEU A 136 1.95 -7.01 -24.69
CA LEU A 136 2.07 -7.41 -23.29
C LEU A 136 2.35 -8.92 -23.15
N GLN A 137 1.69 -9.77 -23.93
CA GLN A 137 1.97 -11.22 -23.93
C GLN A 137 3.40 -11.56 -24.34
N ASN A 138 3.96 -10.83 -25.30
CA ASN A 138 5.35 -11.02 -25.70
C ASN A 138 6.30 -10.61 -24.58
N THR A 139 6.07 -9.47 -23.92
CA THR A 139 6.88 -9.04 -22.77
C THR A 139 6.77 -9.98 -21.57
N GLU A 140 5.58 -10.52 -21.29
CA GLU A 140 5.37 -11.54 -20.25
C GLU A 140 6.19 -12.80 -20.54
N ARG A 141 6.19 -13.26 -21.79
CA ARG A 141 6.95 -14.44 -22.21
C ARG A 141 8.47 -14.23 -22.05
N GLU A 142 8.97 -13.06 -22.41
CA GLU A 142 10.38 -12.69 -22.23
C GLU A 142 10.77 -12.68 -20.74
N LEU A 143 9.95 -12.04 -19.90
CA LEU A 143 10.15 -12.01 -18.44
C LEU A 143 10.15 -13.41 -17.82
N ILE A 144 9.23 -14.29 -18.23
CA ILE A 144 9.19 -15.69 -17.77
C ILE A 144 10.47 -16.42 -18.16
N GLN A 145 10.96 -16.24 -19.40
CA GLN A 145 12.21 -16.87 -19.83
C GLN A 145 13.41 -16.40 -19.00
N ASP A 146 13.48 -15.11 -18.68
CA ASP A 146 14.55 -14.57 -17.85
C ASP A 146 14.45 -15.04 -16.39
N CYS A 147 13.24 -15.15 -15.84
CA CYS A 147 13.03 -15.75 -14.52
C CYS A 147 13.49 -17.22 -14.50
N GLN A 148 13.17 -18.00 -15.53
CA GLN A 148 13.61 -19.39 -15.65
C GLN A 148 15.13 -19.51 -15.76
N LYS A 149 15.80 -18.61 -16.50
CA LYS A 149 17.27 -18.58 -16.59
C LYS A 149 17.89 -18.29 -15.21
N LYS A 150 17.38 -17.28 -14.49
CA LYS A 150 17.87 -16.93 -13.15
C LYS A 150 17.61 -18.04 -12.13
N ALA A 151 16.47 -18.72 -12.19
CA ALA A 151 16.18 -19.86 -11.34
C ALA A 151 17.18 -21.00 -11.55
N LYS A 152 17.54 -21.32 -12.80
CA LYS A 152 18.58 -22.31 -13.11
C LYS A 152 19.95 -21.92 -12.54
N GLN A 153 20.34 -20.64 -12.69
CA GLN A 153 21.59 -20.14 -12.12
C GLN A 153 21.61 -20.28 -10.58
N LEU A 154 20.48 -20.00 -9.92
CA LEU A 154 20.35 -20.15 -8.48
C LEU A 154 20.49 -21.63 -8.05
N GLU A 155 19.85 -22.55 -8.76
CA GLU A 155 19.98 -24.00 -8.51
C GLU A 155 21.43 -24.49 -8.67
N GLU A 156 22.16 -23.99 -9.66
CA GLU A 156 23.57 -24.32 -9.87
C GLU A 156 24.44 -23.84 -8.70
N VAL A 157 24.22 -22.61 -8.23
CA VAL A 157 24.93 -22.06 -7.06
C VAL A 157 24.58 -22.81 -5.77
N GLU A 158 23.31 -23.19 -5.58
CA GLU A 158 22.89 -23.96 -4.41
C GLU A 158 23.53 -25.36 -4.40
N ARG A 159 23.58 -26.04 -5.55
CA ARG A 159 24.27 -27.33 -5.68
C ARG A 159 25.75 -27.22 -5.36
N GLU A 160 26.42 -26.17 -5.84
CA GLU A 160 27.84 -25.97 -5.56
C GLU A 160 28.09 -25.65 -4.08
N ASN A 161 27.26 -24.80 -3.47
CA ASN A 161 27.32 -24.54 -2.03
C ASN A 161 27.08 -25.79 -1.18
N PHE A 162 26.15 -26.65 -1.59
CA PHE A 162 25.91 -27.93 -0.94
C PHE A 162 27.14 -28.86 -1.08
N ARG A 163 27.75 -28.91 -2.27
CA ARG A 163 28.99 -29.67 -2.52
C ARG A 163 30.12 -29.20 -1.62
N LEU A 164 30.40 -27.89 -1.59
CA LEU A 164 31.44 -27.28 -0.76
C LEU A 164 31.17 -27.47 0.74
N SER A 165 29.92 -27.34 1.17
CA SER A 165 29.53 -27.60 2.57
C SER A 165 29.71 -29.07 2.95
N ALA A 166 29.38 -30.00 2.06
CA ALA A 166 29.58 -31.43 2.28
C ALA A 166 31.08 -31.79 2.32
N GLU A 167 31.89 -31.15 1.48
CA GLU A 167 33.35 -31.28 1.48
C GLU A 167 33.98 -30.75 2.78
N ALA A 168 33.57 -29.56 3.23
CA ALA A 168 33.96 -29.02 4.53
C ALA A 168 33.54 -29.94 5.68
N LYS A 169 32.30 -30.46 5.67
CA LYS A 169 31.81 -31.40 6.69
C LYS A 169 32.63 -32.70 6.71
N LYS A 170 33.01 -33.24 5.55
CA LYS A 170 33.89 -34.43 5.46
C LYS A 170 35.24 -34.19 6.13
N SER A 171 35.83 -33.00 5.97
CA SER A 171 37.09 -32.61 6.61
C SER A 171 36.99 -32.55 8.14
N PHE A 172 35.80 -32.30 8.70
CA PHE A 172 35.57 -32.34 10.15
C PHE A 172 35.16 -33.72 10.68
N THR A 173 34.57 -34.59 9.86
CA THR A 173 34.14 -35.94 10.28
C THR A 173 35.22 -37.01 10.15
N ASN A 174 36.24 -36.79 9.34
CA ASN A 174 37.39 -37.69 9.29
C ASN A 174 38.18 -37.58 10.60
N ILE A 175 38.53 -38.73 11.19
CA ILE A 175 39.31 -38.82 12.43
C ILE A 175 40.60 -38.00 12.23
N GLN A 176 40.69 -36.86 12.91
CA GLN A 176 41.90 -36.04 12.88
C GLN A 176 43.02 -36.82 13.56
N VAL A 177 44.05 -37.13 12.75
CA VAL A 177 45.35 -37.56 13.25
C VAL A 177 46.21 -36.29 13.29
N PRO A 178 46.67 -35.86 14.48
CA PRO A 178 46.69 -36.58 15.75
C PRO A 178 45.41 -36.39 16.60
N PRO A 179 45.07 -37.36 17.47
CA PRO A 179 43.88 -37.31 18.32
C PRO A 179 43.95 -36.22 19.40
N LEU A 180 42.78 -35.65 19.74
CA LEU A 180 42.58 -34.50 20.64
C LEU A 180 43.19 -34.61 22.06
N PHE A 181 43.54 -35.82 22.52
CA PHE A 181 44.05 -36.02 23.88
C PHE A 181 45.59 -36.16 23.90
N MET A 182 46.27 -35.09 23.48
CA MET A 182 47.74 -34.98 23.47
C MET A 182 48.36 -34.82 24.88
N HIS A 183 47.55 -34.45 25.86
CA HIS A 183 47.95 -34.05 27.23
C HIS A 183 48.27 -35.22 28.18
N GLN A 184 48.16 -36.47 27.71
CA GLN A 184 48.60 -37.65 28.47
C GLN A 184 49.99 -38.14 28.06
N LEU A 185 50.64 -37.47 27.11
CA LEU A 185 51.96 -37.86 26.61
C LEU A 185 53.09 -37.20 27.44
N PRO A 186 54.24 -37.88 27.59
CA PRO A 186 55.43 -37.27 28.16
C PRO A 186 55.82 -35.97 27.43
N LEU A 187 56.33 -34.97 28.17
CA LEU A 187 56.61 -33.61 27.66
C LEU A 187 57.42 -33.58 26.36
N GLU A 188 58.42 -34.45 26.21
CA GLU A 188 59.22 -34.53 24.96
C GLU A 188 58.39 -34.98 23.75
N GLN A 189 57.50 -35.97 23.92
CA GLN A 189 56.61 -36.43 22.85
C GLN A 189 55.49 -35.42 22.55
N TYR A 190 55.07 -34.67 23.56
CA TYR A 190 54.12 -33.57 23.41
C TYR A 190 54.69 -32.45 22.53
N PHE A 191 55.89 -31.96 22.85
CA PHE A 191 56.53 -30.90 22.06
C PHE A 191 56.82 -31.33 20.61
N LEU A 192 57.33 -32.55 20.41
CA LEU A 192 57.63 -33.05 19.07
C LEU A 192 56.37 -33.18 18.19
N LYS A 193 55.23 -33.54 18.79
CA LYS A 193 53.95 -33.61 18.08
C LYS A 193 53.27 -32.25 17.92
N CYS A 194 53.50 -31.30 18.82
CA CYS A 194 53.08 -29.90 18.62
C CYS A 194 53.79 -29.28 17.42
N ASP A 195 55.09 -29.51 17.26
CA ASP A 195 55.84 -29.04 16.08
C ASP A 195 55.35 -29.68 14.79
N SER A 196 55.07 -30.99 14.81
CA SER A 196 54.45 -31.69 13.68
C SER A 196 53.05 -31.14 13.36
N PHE A 197 52.23 -30.87 14.38
CA PHE A 197 50.91 -30.27 14.22
C PHE A 197 51.00 -28.87 13.61
N MET A 198 51.93 -28.02 14.06
CA MET A 198 52.14 -26.69 13.49
C MET A 198 52.58 -26.73 12.03
N GLN A 199 53.38 -27.72 11.64
CA GLN A 199 53.74 -27.97 10.24
C GLN A 199 52.53 -28.40 9.41
N TYR A 200 51.74 -29.38 9.88
CA TYR A 200 50.52 -29.82 9.18
C TYR A 200 49.47 -28.71 9.10
N PHE A 201 49.33 -27.91 10.15
CA PHE A 201 48.44 -26.75 10.17
C PHE A 201 48.90 -25.67 9.18
N SER A 202 50.20 -25.40 9.09
CA SER A 202 50.74 -24.47 8.10
C SER A 202 50.55 -24.95 6.66
N LEU A 203 50.71 -26.25 6.40
CA LEU A 203 50.41 -26.88 5.11
C LEU A 203 48.91 -26.82 4.79
N TYR A 204 48.05 -27.12 5.76
CA TYR A 204 46.59 -27.01 5.62
C TYR A 204 46.15 -25.58 5.29
N MET A 205 46.68 -24.57 5.99
CA MET A 205 46.42 -23.17 5.69
C MET A 205 46.89 -22.80 4.28
N LYS A 206 48.06 -23.28 3.85
CA LYS A 206 48.60 -23.00 2.52
C LYS A 206 47.81 -23.65 1.38
N ASP A 207 47.28 -24.86 1.59
CA ASP A 207 46.54 -25.61 0.57
C ASP A 207 45.05 -25.23 0.50
N ASN A 208 44.43 -24.82 1.62
CA ASN A 208 42.99 -24.56 1.71
C ASN A 208 42.64 -23.07 1.79
N PHE A 209 43.58 -22.23 2.23
CA PHE A 209 43.43 -20.77 2.24
C PHE A 209 44.47 -20.18 1.28
N LYS A 210 44.20 -20.28 -0.02
CA LYS A 210 44.73 -19.28 -0.96
C LYS A 210 44.10 -17.96 -0.54
N ILE A 211 44.88 -17.09 0.06
CA ILE A 211 44.45 -15.73 0.42
C ILE A 211 44.14 -15.02 -0.91
N GLN A 212 42.90 -15.11 -1.35
CA GLN A 212 42.32 -14.16 -2.30
C GLN A 212 42.08 -12.89 -1.51
N ASP A 213 42.57 -11.78 -2.06
CA ASP A 213 42.63 -10.49 -1.39
C ASP A 213 41.24 -10.07 -0.87
N PHE A 214 41.23 -9.56 0.36
CA PHE A 214 40.04 -9.11 1.12
C PHE A 214 39.11 -8.14 0.36
N ALA A 215 39.55 -7.58 -0.77
CA ALA A 215 38.77 -6.69 -1.63
C ALA A 215 37.60 -7.39 -2.37
N GLU A 216 37.64 -8.71 -2.58
CA GLU A 216 36.55 -9.43 -3.26
C GLU A 216 35.34 -9.69 -2.35
N PHE A 217 35.54 -9.76 -1.03
CA PHE A 217 34.46 -10.00 -0.06
C PHE A 217 33.61 -8.76 0.23
N GLU A 218 34.19 -7.55 0.19
CA GLU A 218 33.40 -6.31 0.32
C GLU A 218 32.50 -6.08 -0.90
N ASN A 219 32.94 -6.48 -2.10
CA ASN A 219 32.15 -6.36 -3.32
C ASN A 219 30.96 -7.33 -3.36
N ALA A 220 31.09 -8.52 -2.75
CA ALA A 220 30.04 -9.54 -2.75
C ALA A 220 28.77 -9.12 -2.01
N ASP A 221 28.89 -8.38 -0.90
CA ASP A 221 27.74 -7.92 -0.11
C ASP A 221 27.02 -6.75 -0.81
N THR A 222 27.77 -5.85 -1.45
CA THR A 222 27.21 -4.80 -2.31
C THR A 222 26.54 -5.36 -3.57
N ASP A 223 27.13 -6.40 -4.18
CA ASP A 223 26.54 -7.09 -5.33
C ASP A 223 25.27 -7.84 -4.94
N MET A 224 25.22 -8.45 -3.74
CA MET A 224 24.02 -9.12 -3.25
C MET A 224 22.87 -8.15 -2.96
N GLN A 225 23.15 -6.97 -2.39
CA GLN A 225 22.15 -5.91 -2.19
C GLN A 225 21.65 -5.34 -3.51
N HIS A 226 22.52 -5.16 -4.49
CA HIS A 226 22.15 -4.70 -5.84
C HIS A 226 21.36 -5.76 -6.63
N ILE A 227 21.65 -7.05 -6.44
CA ILE A 227 20.85 -8.15 -7.00
C ILE A 227 19.46 -8.21 -6.35
N ASN A 228 19.38 -8.04 -5.02
CA ASN A 228 18.10 -8.02 -4.31
C ASN A 228 17.21 -6.84 -4.72
N SER A 229 17.78 -5.64 -4.86
CA SER A 229 17.01 -4.48 -5.34
C SER A 229 16.55 -4.65 -6.80
N LYS A 230 17.36 -5.28 -7.65
CA LYS A 230 16.94 -5.67 -9.01
C LYS A 230 15.83 -6.73 -9.01
N LEU A 231 15.86 -7.69 -8.10
CA LEU A 231 14.81 -8.71 -7.96
C LEU A 231 13.50 -8.10 -7.44
N GLU A 232 13.58 -7.19 -6.49
CA GLU A 232 12.41 -6.48 -5.94
C GLU A 232 11.76 -5.57 -7.00
N ASN A 233 12.56 -4.84 -7.77
CA ASN A 233 12.07 -4.06 -8.92
C ASN A 233 11.45 -4.94 -10.01
N LEU A 234 12.04 -6.11 -10.27
CA LEU A 234 11.49 -7.08 -11.22
C LEU A 234 10.14 -7.62 -10.73
N GLN A 235 10.04 -7.97 -9.45
CA GLN A 235 8.80 -8.45 -8.82
C GLN A 235 7.68 -7.40 -8.90
N ASN A 236 7.99 -6.15 -8.55
CA ASN A 236 7.04 -5.04 -8.64
C ASN A 236 6.60 -4.78 -10.08
N SER A 237 7.52 -4.88 -11.04
CA SER A 237 7.20 -4.72 -12.47
C SER A 237 6.33 -5.86 -12.98
N ILE A 238 6.62 -7.11 -12.61
CA ILE A 238 5.80 -8.28 -12.98
C ILE A 238 4.39 -8.13 -12.42
N GLN A 239 4.25 -7.73 -11.15
CA GLN A 239 2.93 -7.47 -10.56
C GLN A 239 2.17 -6.37 -11.31
N TYR A 240 2.84 -5.26 -11.64
CA TYR A 240 2.24 -4.17 -12.41
C TYR A 240 1.75 -4.64 -13.79
N TYR A 241 2.60 -5.30 -14.57
CA TYR A 241 2.25 -5.75 -15.92
C TYR A 241 1.19 -6.87 -15.90
N MET A 242 1.21 -7.75 -14.91
CA MET A 242 0.18 -8.80 -14.75
C MET A 242 -1.20 -8.18 -14.45
N LEU A 243 -1.26 -7.18 -13.56
CA LEU A 243 -2.48 -6.43 -13.27
C LEU A 243 -2.98 -5.66 -14.51
N ALA A 244 -2.07 -5.01 -15.24
CA ALA A 244 -2.41 -4.31 -16.48
C ALA A 244 -2.97 -5.28 -17.54
N TYR A 245 -2.32 -6.43 -17.75
CA TYR A 245 -2.79 -7.46 -18.67
C TYR A 245 -4.18 -8.01 -18.29
N ILE A 246 -4.41 -8.29 -17.01
CA ILE A 246 -5.73 -8.77 -16.54
C ILE A 246 -6.81 -7.72 -16.80
N ASN A 247 -6.54 -6.45 -16.48
CA ASN A 247 -7.49 -5.37 -16.71
C ASN A 247 -7.81 -5.17 -18.20
N GLU A 248 -6.79 -5.13 -19.06
CA GLU A 248 -7.00 -4.94 -20.50
C GLU A 248 -7.68 -6.15 -21.14
N LYS A 249 -7.35 -7.38 -20.72
CA LYS A 249 -8.03 -8.60 -21.17
C LYS A 249 -9.49 -8.64 -20.72
N ALA A 250 -9.79 -8.17 -19.51
CA ALA A 250 -11.17 -8.07 -19.02
C ALA A 250 -11.98 -7.04 -19.83
N LYS A 251 -11.39 -5.87 -20.11
CA LYS A 251 -12.00 -4.86 -20.99
C LYS A 251 -12.24 -5.41 -22.39
N ALA A 252 -11.24 -6.04 -23.02
CA ALA A 252 -11.37 -6.61 -24.36
C ALA A 252 -12.49 -7.67 -24.42
N LYS A 253 -12.58 -8.56 -23.42
CA LYS A 253 -13.69 -9.52 -23.33
C LYS A 253 -15.05 -8.86 -23.14
N ALA A 254 -15.14 -7.80 -22.33
CA ALA A 254 -16.38 -7.06 -22.13
C ALA A 254 -16.83 -6.36 -23.43
N THR A 255 -15.87 -5.75 -24.15
CA THR A 255 -16.13 -5.11 -25.46
C THR A 255 -16.53 -6.14 -26.51
N GLN A 256 -15.86 -7.30 -26.58
CA GLN A 256 -16.24 -8.39 -27.48
C GLN A 256 -17.65 -8.91 -27.16
N ALA A 257 -17.98 -9.11 -25.89
CA ALA A 257 -19.33 -9.52 -25.49
C ALA A 257 -20.40 -8.49 -25.91
N LEU A 258 -20.10 -7.20 -25.78
CA LEU A 258 -20.98 -6.13 -26.28
C LEU A 258 -21.15 -6.17 -27.80
N ILE A 259 -20.06 -6.40 -28.55
CA ILE A 259 -20.11 -6.51 -30.02
C ILE A 259 -20.90 -7.73 -30.45
N ASP A 260 -20.67 -8.89 -29.84
CA ASP A 260 -21.37 -10.14 -30.14
C ASP A 260 -22.87 -10.05 -29.81
N HIS A 261 -23.26 -9.20 -28.87
CA HIS A 261 -24.67 -8.96 -28.50
C HIS A 261 -25.35 -7.88 -29.34
N ILE A 262 -24.61 -7.02 -30.03
CA ILE A 262 -25.16 -6.02 -30.97
C ILE A 262 -25.25 -6.68 -32.36
N ASP A 263 -26.16 -7.63 -32.51
CA ASP A 263 -26.48 -8.22 -33.82
C ASP A 263 -27.49 -7.35 -34.58
N LEU A 264 -26.97 -6.31 -35.23
CA LEU A 264 -27.77 -5.38 -36.06
C LEU A 264 -28.45 -6.05 -37.25
N ASN A 265 -28.11 -7.31 -37.58
CA ASN A 265 -28.74 -8.05 -38.67
C ASN A 265 -30.07 -8.70 -38.24
N GLN A 266 -30.36 -8.80 -36.94
CA GLN A 266 -31.61 -9.39 -36.42
C GLN A 266 -32.73 -8.38 -36.18
N ILE A 267 -32.42 -7.08 -36.10
CA ILE A 267 -33.45 -6.04 -35.90
C ILE A 267 -34.15 -5.77 -37.23
N HIS A 268 -35.19 -6.53 -37.53
CA HIS A 268 -36.11 -6.28 -38.64
C HIS A 268 -37.50 -6.02 -38.07
N CYS A 269 -37.73 -4.81 -37.56
CA CYS A 269 -39.06 -4.39 -37.13
C CYS A 269 -39.85 -3.92 -38.36
N ILE A 270 -40.71 -4.79 -38.89
CA ILE A 270 -41.54 -4.51 -40.08
C ILE A 270 -42.96 -4.05 -39.66
N SER A 271 -43.36 -4.28 -38.40
CA SER A 271 -44.64 -3.84 -37.84
C SER A 271 -44.52 -3.36 -36.38
N LEU A 272 -45.48 -2.54 -35.93
CA LEU A 272 -45.52 -2.01 -34.57
C LEU A 272 -45.61 -3.13 -33.51
N THR A 273 -46.33 -4.21 -33.82
CA THR A 273 -46.47 -5.40 -32.96
C THR A 273 -45.19 -6.20 -32.82
N ASP A 274 -44.40 -6.29 -33.89
CA ASP A 274 -43.08 -6.95 -33.83
C ASP A 274 -42.13 -6.14 -32.97
N MET A 275 -42.21 -4.80 -33.04
CA MET A 275 -41.43 -3.90 -32.21
C MET A 275 -41.76 -4.05 -30.72
N THR A 276 -43.03 -4.20 -30.33
CA THR A 276 -43.43 -4.41 -28.93
C THR A 276 -42.94 -5.76 -28.39
N ARG A 277 -42.94 -6.80 -29.22
CA ARG A 277 -42.43 -8.13 -28.85
C ARG A 277 -40.91 -8.10 -28.67
N GLU A 278 -40.18 -7.54 -29.63
CA GLU A 278 -38.72 -7.39 -29.57
C GLU A 278 -38.27 -6.54 -28.37
N THR A 279 -38.96 -5.42 -28.09
CA THR A 279 -38.64 -4.63 -26.89
C THR A 279 -38.88 -5.39 -25.59
N HIS A 280 -39.92 -6.22 -25.52
CA HIS A 280 -40.18 -7.05 -24.35
C HIS A 280 -39.14 -8.17 -24.17
N GLU A 281 -38.74 -8.83 -25.26
CA GLU A 281 -37.69 -9.85 -25.24
C GLU A 281 -36.32 -9.24 -24.86
N LEU A 282 -35.97 -8.06 -25.38
CA LEU A 282 -34.78 -7.32 -24.98
C LEU A 282 -34.82 -6.90 -23.51
N GLN A 283 -36.00 -6.54 -22.98
CA GLN A 283 -36.16 -6.18 -21.58
C GLN A 283 -35.94 -7.40 -20.66
N LEU A 284 -36.52 -8.55 -21.00
CA LEU A 284 -36.30 -9.81 -20.28
C LEU A 284 -34.84 -10.29 -20.36
N LEU A 285 -34.21 -10.13 -21.52
CA LEU A 285 -32.79 -10.44 -21.72
C LEU A 285 -31.93 -9.54 -20.82
N ASN A 286 -32.24 -8.24 -20.74
CA ASN A 286 -31.53 -7.28 -19.91
C ASN A 286 -31.66 -7.62 -18.40
N GLU A 287 -32.86 -8.00 -17.94
CA GLU A 287 -33.08 -8.44 -16.56
C GLU A 287 -32.30 -9.73 -16.22
N HIS A 288 -32.31 -10.71 -17.12
CA HIS A 288 -31.55 -11.95 -16.95
C HIS A 288 -30.03 -11.72 -17.00
N HIS A 289 -29.55 -10.81 -17.86
CA HIS A 289 -28.14 -10.45 -17.93
C HIS A 289 -27.66 -9.71 -16.68
N LEU A 290 -28.45 -8.78 -16.15
CA LEU A 290 -28.15 -8.09 -14.90
C LEU A 290 -27.97 -9.07 -13.74
N LYS A 291 -28.85 -10.07 -13.66
CA LYS A 291 -28.75 -11.14 -12.65
C LYS A 291 -27.50 -12.01 -12.84
N ASN A 292 -27.24 -12.46 -14.06
CA ASN A 292 -26.05 -13.29 -14.35
C ASN A 292 -24.74 -12.53 -14.12
N ALA A 293 -24.69 -11.24 -14.46
CA ALA A 293 -23.54 -10.37 -14.21
C ALA A 293 -23.34 -10.16 -12.71
N HIS A 294 -24.41 -9.93 -11.95
CA HIS A 294 -24.37 -9.83 -10.50
C HIS A 294 -23.83 -11.10 -9.85
N ASP A 295 -24.36 -12.27 -10.22
CA ASP A 295 -23.94 -13.56 -9.67
C ASP A 295 -22.48 -13.86 -10.02
N THR A 296 -22.03 -13.51 -11.22
CA THR A 296 -20.63 -13.66 -11.65
C THR A 296 -19.70 -12.74 -10.86
N LEU A 297 -20.08 -11.47 -10.67
CA LEU A 297 -19.32 -10.50 -9.86
C LEU A 297 -19.26 -10.91 -8.38
N LEU A 298 -20.36 -11.43 -7.84
CA LEU A 298 -20.43 -11.93 -6.47
C LEU A 298 -19.50 -13.14 -6.26
N ASN A 299 -19.47 -14.07 -7.22
CA ASN A 299 -18.54 -15.20 -7.20
C ASN A 299 -17.09 -14.74 -7.29
N ALA A 300 -16.77 -13.81 -8.21
CA ALA A 300 -15.43 -13.25 -8.35
C ALA A 300 -14.98 -12.56 -7.06
N LEU A 301 -15.86 -11.78 -6.41
CA LEU A 301 -15.59 -11.13 -5.13
C LEU A 301 -15.35 -12.16 -4.03
N THR A 302 -16.14 -13.23 -3.97
CA THR A 302 -16.00 -14.30 -2.98
C THR A 302 -14.65 -15.02 -3.11
N ILE A 303 -14.23 -15.34 -4.34
CA ILE A 303 -12.92 -15.94 -4.63
C ILE A 303 -11.80 -14.97 -4.19
N HIS A 304 -11.92 -13.68 -4.49
CA HIS A 304 -10.93 -12.69 -4.09
C HIS A 304 -10.79 -12.55 -2.57
N VAL A 305 -11.90 -12.55 -1.84
CA VAL A 305 -11.90 -12.51 -0.37
C VAL A 305 -11.23 -13.76 0.22
N GLN A 306 -11.48 -14.94 -0.36
CA GLN A 306 -10.81 -16.18 0.05
C GLN A 306 -9.31 -16.13 -0.21
N GLN A 307 -8.87 -15.69 -1.40
CA GLN A 307 -7.45 -15.54 -1.74
C GLN A 307 -6.74 -14.54 -0.82
N HIS A 308 -7.35 -13.39 -0.56
CA HIS A 308 -6.79 -12.39 0.36
C HIS A 308 -6.68 -12.93 1.79
N THR A 309 -7.66 -13.72 2.23
CA THR A 309 -7.62 -14.39 3.54
C THR A 309 -6.48 -15.41 3.61
N GLN A 310 -6.28 -16.20 2.55
CA GLN A 310 -5.17 -17.15 2.45
C GLN A 310 -3.80 -16.44 2.50
N GLN A 311 -3.61 -15.38 1.71
CA GLN A 311 -2.37 -14.58 1.73
C GLN A 311 -2.08 -14.01 3.12
N ARG A 312 -3.12 -13.58 3.84
CA ARG A 312 -2.95 -13.08 5.22
C ARG A 312 -2.52 -14.17 6.19
N ILE A 313 -3.03 -15.39 6.03
CA ILE A 313 -2.58 -16.55 6.82
C ILE A 313 -1.12 -16.87 6.50
N GLU A 314 -0.73 -16.89 5.23
CA GLU A 314 0.64 -17.13 4.79
C GLU A 314 1.62 -16.10 5.36
N LEU A 315 1.24 -14.81 5.38
CA LEU A 315 2.06 -13.74 5.95
C LEU A 315 2.28 -13.93 7.47
N VAL A 316 1.23 -14.29 8.22
CA VAL A 316 1.35 -14.60 9.65
C VAL A 316 2.23 -15.82 9.90
N LEU A 317 2.13 -16.87 9.06
CA LEU A 317 2.99 -18.05 9.16
C LEU A 317 4.45 -17.72 8.85
N TYR A 318 4.70 -16.88 7.84
CA TYR A 318 6.03 -16.37 7.52
C TYR A 318 6.63 -15.61 8.70
N GLU A 319 5.88 -14.68 9.28
CA GLU A 319 6.34 -13.87 10.41
C GLU A 319 6.61 -14.73 11.67
N ASN A 320 5.77 -15.74 11.92
CA ASN A 320 6.01 -16.73 12.98
C ASN A 320 7.32 -17.51 12.76
N THR A 321 7.58 -17.90 11.52
CA THR A 321 8.78 -18.65 11.13
C THR A 321 10.03 -17.79 11.28
N LYS A 322 9.97 -16.52 10.88
CA LYS A 322 11.02 -15.53 11.10
C LYS A 322 11.35 -15.38 12.60
N GLN A 323 10.34 -15.22 13.45
CA GLN A 323 10.54 -15.13 14.91
C GLN A 323 11.10 -16.44 15.52
N LYS A 324 10.79 -17.61 14.96
CA LYS A 324 11.41 -18.89 15.37
C LYS A 324 12.88 -18.93 14.99
N LEU A 325 13.24 -18.48 13.79
CA LEU A 325 14.62 -18.40 13.33
C LEU A 325 15.45 -17.43 14.18
N GLU A 326 14.92 -16.24 14.46
CA GLU A 326 15.58 -15.26 15.35
C GLU A 326 15.84 -15.82 16.74
N ARG A 327 14.87 -16.56 17.31
CA ARG A 327 15.06 -17.27 18.60
C ARG A 327 16.14 -18.34 18.51
N ALA A 328 16.22 -19.09 17.41
CA ALA A 328 17.26 -20.09 17.20
C ALA A 328 18.65 -19.45 17.06
N LEU A 329 18.77 -18.33 16.34
CA LEU A 329 20.01 -17.57 16.22
C LEU A 329 20.49 -17.04 17.57
N ARG A 330 19.59 -16.47 18.39
CA ARG A 330 19.94 -16.02 19.75
C ARG A 330 20.42 -17.18 20.64
N ARG A 331 19.78 -18.35 20.55
CA ARG A 331 20.26 -19.56 21.29
C ARG A 331 21.66 -19.97 20.84
N ARG A 332 21.91 -20.01 19.53
CA ARG A 332 23.24 -20.32 18.98
C ARG A 332 24.31 -19.34 19.47
N GLU A 333 23.99 -18.05 19.55
CA GLU A 333 24.94 -17.05 20.05
C GLU A 333 25.22 -17.23 21.55
N ASN A 334 24.19 -17.53 22.34
CA ASN A 334 24.35 -17.90 23.75
C ASN A 334 25.22 -19.15 23.92
N ASP A 335 25.04 -20.17 23.08
CA ASP A 335 25.84 -21.40 23.12
C ASP A 335 27.32 -21.13 22.81
N LYS A 336 27.61 -20.22 21.85
CA LYS A 336 28.98 -19.76 21.59
C LYS A 336 29.58 -19.06 22.80
N HIS A 337 28.84 -18.14 23.41
CA HIS A 337 29.29 -17.44 24.62
C HIS A 337 29.56 -18.43 25.77
N LEU A 338 28.68 -19.40 25.98
CA LEU A 338 28.86 -20.44 27.00
C LEU A 338 30.09 -21.29 26.70
N THR A 339 30.29 -21.69 25.44
CA THR A 339 31.47 -22.45 25.01
C THR A 339 32.76 -21.69 25.30
N LYS A 340 32.78 -20.39 25.04
CA LYS A 340 33.92 -19.52 25.37
C LYS A 340 34.17 -19.49 26.89
N ILE A 341 33.12 -19.28 27.69
CA ILE A 341 33.24 -19.27 29.17
C ILE A 341 33.79 -20.61 29.68
N ILE A 342 33.30 -21.73 29.15
CA ILE A 342 33.81 -23.07 29.51
C ILE A 342 35.28 -23.20 29.11
N SER A 343 35.67 -22.77 27.91
CA SER A 343 37.05 -22.79 27.44
C SER A 343 37.97 -21.95 28.33
N ASP A 344 37.54 -20.74 28.69
CA ASP A 344 38.29 -19.83 29.58
C ASP A 344 38.43 -20.44 30.98
N ALA A 345 37.37 -21.07 31.50
CA ALA A 345 37.39 -21.76 32.78
C ALA A 345 38.34 -22.97 32.78
N LEU A 346 38.37 -23.75 31.69
CA LEU A 346 39.30 -24.86 31.51
C LEU A 346 40.75 -24.35 31.45
N SER A 347 41.03 -23.30 30.68
CA SER A 347 42.37 -22.69 30.61
C SER A 347 42.83 -22.16 31.98
N ASN A 348 41.93 -21.53 32.74
CA ASN A 348 42.23 -21.11 34.11
C ASN A 348 42.53 -22.31 35.02
N ALA A 349 41.78 -23.41 34.90
CA ALA A 349 42.05 -24.64 35.64
C ALA A 349 43.42 -25.25 35.28
N GLU A 350 43.82 -25.21 34.01
CA GLU A 350 45.15 -25.61 33.54
C GLU A 350 46.26 -24.76 34.17
N LEU A 351 46.09 -23.42 34.20
CA LEU A 351 47.05 -22.52 34.82
C LEU A 351 47.19 -22.78 36.32
N VAL A 352 46.08 -23.03 37.02
CA VAL A 352 46.09 -23.39 38.45
C VAL A 352 46.81 -24.72 38.65
N TRP A 353 46.57 -25.72 37.79
CA TRP A 353 47.26 -27.00 37.87
C TRP A 353 48.77 -26.87 37.64
N ILE A 354 49.20 -26.12 36.63
CA ILE A 354 50.61 -25.82 36.38
C ILE A 354 51.23 -25.13 37.60
N ALA A 355 50.55 -24.15 38.21
CA ALA A 355 51.03 -23.47 39.40
C ALA A 355 51.20 -24.44 40.59
N ILE A 356 50.24 -25.35 40.80
CA ILE A 356 50.34 -26.40 41.83
C ILE A 356 51.54 -27.32 41.56
N GLN A 357 51.75 -27.75 40.31
CA GLN A 357 52.88 -28.60 39.95
C GLN A 357 54.23 -27.88 40.15
N LEU A 358 54.34 -26.62 39.76
CA LEU A 358 55.53 -25.81 40.00
C LEU A 358 55.80 -25.62 41.50
N ASP A 359 54.76 -25.46 42.33
CA ASP A 359 54.92 -25.39 43.78
C ASP A 359 55.34 -26.74 44.39
N LEU A 360 54.82 -27.86 43.88
CA LEU A 360 55.25 -29.21 44.28
C LEU A 360 56.69 -29.48 43.87
N GLU A 361 57.09 -29.11 42.65
CA GLU A 361 58.49 -29.17 42.20
C GLU A 361 59.40 -28.26 43.02
N LYS A 362 58.96 -27.05 43.35
CA LYS A 362 59.70 -26.14 44.23
C LYS A 362 59.91 -26.75 45.63
N LYS A 363 58.88 -27.39 46.21
CA LYS A 363 59.00 -28.11 47.49
C LYS A 363 59.93 -29.33 47.38
N ARG A 364 59.87 -30.06 46.26
CA ARG A 364 60.77 -31.18 45.97
C ARG A 364 62.22 -30.72 45.84
N ASN A 365 62.46 -29.63 45.11
CA ASN A 365 63.79 -29.03 44.92
C ASN A 365 64.36 -28.44 46.22
N TYR A 366 63.52 -27.97 47.14
CA TYR A 366 63.95 -27.54 48.47
C TYR A 366 64.47 -28.71 49.34
N LEU A 367 64.05 -29.93 49.05
CA LEU A 367 64.48 -31.16 49.72
C LEU A 367 65.58 -31.90 48.95
N ASP A 368 65.99 -31.40 47.78
CA ASP A 368 67.01 -32.02 46.93
C ASP A 368 68.42 -31.64 47.42
N ASN A 369 68.94 -32.43 48.36
CA ASN A 369 70.31 -32.34 48.86
C ASN A 369 71.33 -32.98 47.89
N SER A 370 71.19 -32.74 46.58
CA SER A 370 72.17 -33.23 45.61
C SER A 370 73.47 -32.40 45.69
N GLU A 371 74.63 -33.08 45.73
CA GLU A 371 75.97 -32.45 45.78
C GLU A 371 76.21 -31.43 44.65
N ARG A 372 75.45 -31.54 43.56
CA ARG A 372 75.52 -30.63 42.40
C ARG A 372 74.94 -29.25 42.70
N LEU A 373 73.84 -29.18 43.47
CA LEU A 373 73.18 -27.93 43.85
C LEU A 373 73.97 -27.18 44.93
N SER A 374 74.57 -27.91 45.89
CA SER A 374 75.46 -27.32 46.90
C SER A 374 76.75 -26.79 46.27
N GLY A 375 77.32 -27.50 45.28
CA GLY A 375 78.44 -27.02 44.48
C GLY A 375 78.12 -25.74 43.68
N GLN A 376 76.95 -25.66 43.05
CA GLN A 376 76.51 -24.43 42.37
C GLN A 376 76.22 -23.28 43.33
N ALA A 377 75.61 -23.55 44.48
CA ALA A 377 75.36 -22.55 45.51
C ALA A 377 76.68 -21.98 46.06
N GLN A 378 77.69 -22.83 46.26
CA GLN A 378 79.01 -22.42 46.72
C GLN A 378 79.77 -21.62 45.64
N ALA A 379 79.70 -22.03 44.37
CA ALA A 379 80.28 -21.29 43.26
C ALA A 379 79.59 -19.92 43.06
N SER A 380 78.27 -19.86 43.23
CA SER A 380 77.50 -18.61 43.19
C SER A 380 77.87 -17.70 44.37
N TRP A 381 78.04 -18.27 45.57
CA TRP A 381 78.48 -17.54 46.75
C TRP A 381 79.89 -16.99 46.61
N GLN A 382 80.82 -17.77 46.05
CA GLN A 382 82.17 -17.31 45.69
C GLN A 382 82.11 -16.17 44.67
N ARG A 383 81.26 -16.27 43.65
CA ARG A 383 81.06 -15.21 42.64
C ARG A 383 80.50 -13.93 43.27
N VAL A 384 79.56 -14.05 44.22
CA VAL A 384 79.03 -12.92 45.00
C VAL A 384 80.11 -12.31 45.90
N GLN A 385 80.95 -13.12 46.54
CA GLN A 385 82.08 -12.61 47.33
C GLN A 385 83.10 -11.88 46.44
N LEU A 386 83.35 -12.38 45.24
CA LEU A 386 84.26 -11.77 44.26
C LEU A 386 83.69 -10.45 43.70
N MET A 387 82.38 -10.37 43.48
CA MET A 387 81.72 -9.09 43.16
C MET A 387 81.76 -8.10 44.32
N ARG A 388 81.62 -8.58 45.56
CA ARG A 388 81.74 -7.73 46.76
C ARG A 388 83.16 -7.20 46.95
N SER A 389 84.19 -7.99 46.65
CA SER A 389 85.58 -7.53 46.72
C SER A 389 85.93 -6.56 45.59
N LEU A 390 85.42 -6.77 44.37
CA LEU A 390 85.55 -5.83 43.25
C LEU A 390 84.88 -4.47 43.54
N ASN A 391 83.74 -4.47 44.23
CA ASN A 391 83.04 -3.25 44.67
C ASN A 391 83.74 -2.51 45.82
N ALA A 392 84.67 -3.12 46.55
CA ALA A 392 85.42 -2.46 47.62
C ALA A 392 86.55 -1.58 47.09
N THR A 393 87.07 -1.88 45.90
CA THR A 393 88.04 -1.04 45.18
C THR A 393 87.34 0.09 44.43
N GLN A 394 87.32 1.30 44.99
CA GLN A 394 86.68 2.50 44.42
C GLN A 394 87.31 3.04 43.11
N GLN A 395 88.26 2.33 42.50
CA GLN A 395 88.91 2.71 41.23
C GLN A 395 88.84 1.56 40.22
N GLY A 396 87.65 1.32 39.67
CA GLY A 396 87.45 0.35 38.60
C GLY A 396 86.35 0.78 37.64
N ILE A 397 86.40 0.22 36.43
CA ILE A 397 85.53 0.42 35.25
C ILE A 397 84.03 0.57 35.60
N TYR A 398 83.60 -0.03 36.72
CA TYR A 398 82.26 0.08 37.29
C TYR A 398 81.76 1.53 37.50
N ASN A 399 82.57 2.43 38.05
CA ASN A 399 82.15 3.83 38.28
C ASN A 399 82.05 4.61 36.96
N GLN A 400 82.91 4.33 35.98
CA GLN A 400 82.82 4.93 34.65
C GLN A 400 81.56 4.47 33.92
N PHE A 401 81.28 3.16 33.95
CA PHE A 401 80.06 2.59 33.35
C PHE A 401 78.78 3.14 34.00
N LEU A 402 78.74 3.26 35.33
CA LEU A 402 77.60 3.85 36.03
C LEU A 402 77.41 5.34 35.70
N HIS A 403 78.50 6.09 35.51
CA HIS A 403 78.42 7.48 35.08
C HIS A 403 77.93 7.62 33.63
N GLU A 404 78.40 6.77 32.71
CA GLU A 404 77.91 6.74 31.32
C GLU A 404 76.43 6.35 31.25
N LEU A 405 76.03 5.33 32.01
CA LEU A 405 74.65 4.85 32.05
C LEU A 405 73.73 5.88 32.70
N ALA A 406 74.16 6.57 33.77
CA ALA A 406 73.42 7.71 34.32
C ALA A 406 73.31 8.86 33.32
N SER A 407 74.37 9.17 32.57
CA SER A 407 74.36 10.21 31.54
C SER A 407 73.37 9.91 30.40
N LEU A 408 73.37 8.68 29.90
CA LEU A 408 72.42 8.20 28.88
C LEU A 408 70.98 8.27 29.39
N LEU A 409 70.72 7.77 30.60
CA LEU A 409 69.39 7.83 31.20
C LEU A 409 68.94 9.28 31.46
N ASN A 410 69.83 10.17 31.88
CA ASN A 410 69.52 11.59 32.08
C ASN A 410 69.07 12.24 30.77
N THR A 411 69.71 11.88 29.66
CA THR A 411 69.39 12.40 28.32
C THR A 411 68.00 11.94 27.87
N HIS A 412 67.64 10.68 28.12
CA HIS A 412 66.37 10.11 27.65
C HIS A 412 65.18 10.35 28.59
N LEU A 413 65.40 10.48 29.90
CA LEU A 413 64.34 10.70 30.90
C LEU A 413 64.19 12.17 31.32
N ALA A 414 65.08 13.06 30.86
CA ALA A 414 65.12 14.48 31.21
C ALA A 414 65.14 14.74 32.74
N GLN A 415 65.78 13.85 33.50
CA GLN A 415 65.90 13.91 34.97
C GLN A 415 67.35 13.66 35.37
N THR A 416 67.85 14.34 36.42
CA THR A 416 69.20 14.10 36.97
C THR A 416 69.21 12.87 37.89
N ILE A 417 69.78 11.77 37.40
CA ILE A 417 69.92 10.49 38.07
C ILE A 417 71.30 10.42 38.73
N ARG A 418 71.33 9.97 39.99
CA ARG A 418 72.59 9.73 40.71
C ARG A 418 73.30 8.50 40.12
N PRO A 419 74.63 8.55 39.90
CA PRO A 419 75.42 7.45 39.33
C PRO A 419 75.65 6.33 40.36
N GLU A 420 74.56 5.77 40.89
CA GLU A 420 74.52 4.66 41.82
C GLU A 420 73.81 3.49 41.12
N ALA A 421 74.36 2.28 41.17
CA ALA A 421 73.81 1.14 40.41
C ALA A 421 72.33 0.86 40.67
N LYS A 422 71.88 1.00 41.92
CA LYS A 422 70.47 0.78 42.27
C LYS A 422 69.55 1.84 41.63
N SER A 423 69.97 3.10 41.65
CA SER A 423 69.24 4.22 41.08
C SER A 423 69.21 4.14 39.55
N CYS A 424 70.36 3.83 38.94
CA CYS A 424 70.48 3.62 37.50
C CYS A 424 69.65 2.43 37.00
N LEU A 425 69.66 1.29 37.70
CA LEU A 425 68.87 0.11 37.31
C LEU A 425 67.36 0.35 37.45
N TYR A 426 66.94 1.05 38.51
CA TYR A 426 65.53 1.40 38.72
C TYR A 426 64.99 2.31 37.61
N GLU A 427 65.72 3.37 37.27
CA GLU A 427 65.33 4.30 36.20
C GLU A 427 65.45 3.66 34.81
N TYR A 428 66.42 2.76 34.59
CA TYR A 428 66.50 1.97 33.38
C TYR A 428 65.29 1.04 33.21
N GLU A 429 64.89 0.33 34.25
CA GLU A 429 63.71 -0.55 34.20
C GLU A 429 62.44 0.25 33.91
N LYS A 430 62.29 1.42 34.55
CA LYS A 430 61.19 2.34 34.29
C LYS A 430 61.20 2.86 32.85
N PHE A 431 62.37 3.22 32.31
CA PHE A 431 62.53 3.61 30.92
C PHE A 431 62.11 2.49 29.96
N VAL A 432 62.52 1.24 30.22
CA VAL A 432 62.13 0.07 29.42
C VAL A 432 60.60 -0.12 29.45
N ARG A 433 59.96 0.01 30.61
CA ARG A 433 58.48 -0.08 30.70
C ARG A 433 57.79 1.01 29.91
N LEU A 434 58.27 2.25 30.00
CA LEU A 434 57.73 3.38 29.23
C LEU A 434 57.92 3.18 27.72
N LEU A 435 59.08 2.68 27.30
CA LEU A 435 59.36 2.35 25.91
C LEU A 435 58.46 1.22 25.40
N SER A 436 58.28 0.15 26.17
CA SER A 436 57.36 -0.95 25.83
C SER A 436 55.92 -0.47 25.74
N TYR A 437 55.48 0.42 26.65
CA TYR A 437 54.14 1.00 26.59
C TYR A 437 53.96 1.88 25.35
N ALA A 438 54.94 2.72 25.01
CA ALA A 438 54.91 3.53 23.80
C ALA A 438 54.90 2.66 22.53
N LEU A 439 55.76 1.64 22.45
CA LEU A 439 55.80 0.68 21.35
C LEU A 439 54.49 -0.10 21.21
N GLN A 440 53.92 -0.61 22.30
CA GLN A 440 52.62 -1.28 22.27
C GLN A 440 51.49 -0.33 21.87
N THR A 441 51.56 0.94 22.25
CA THR A 441 50.55 1.93 21.85
C THR A 441 50.63 2.23 20.36
N MET A 442 51.84 2.34 19.81
CA MET A 442 52.07 2.48 18.37
C MET A 442 51.67 1.23 17.58
N LEU A 443 52.08 0.03 18.04
CA LEU A 443 51.75 -1.26 17.41
C LEU A 443 50.26 -1.57 17.45
N ASN A 444 49.59 -1.30 18.57
CA ASN A 444 48.15 -1.51 18.71
C ASN A 444 47.32 -0.38 18.07
N GLN A 445 47.97 0.60 17.42
CA GLN A 445 47.32 1.71 16.74
C GLN A 445 46.28 2.46 17.60
N LYS A 446 46.35 2.41 18.93
CA LYS A 446 45.29 2.93 19.81
C LYS A 446 45.06 4.44 19.63
N SER A 447 46.12 5.19 19.34
CA SER A 447 46.03 6.61 18.96
C SER A 447 45.34 6.82 17.62
N TYR A 448 45.49 5.89 16.67
CA TYR A 448 44.80 5.91 15.39
C TYR A 448 43.39 5.33 15.47
N ALA A 449 43.08 4.46 16.43
CA ALA A 449 41.75 3.88 16.59
C ALA A 449 40.72 4.96 16.88
N THR A 450 41.02 5.85 17.84
CA THR A 450 40.13 6.98 18.16
C THR A 450 39.99 7.94 16.98
N VAL A 451 41.10 8.24 16.28
CA VAL A 451 41.07 9.10 15.08
C VAL A 451 40.28 8.43 13.95
N ASN A 452 40.45 7.12 13.74
CA ASN A 452 39.74 6.37 12.71
C ASN A 452 38.25 6.22 13.04
N GLU A 453 37.88 6.08 14.31
CA GLU A 453 36.48 6.11 14.76
C GLU A 453 35.85 7.47 14.45
N GLU A 454 36.51 8.57 14.82
CA GLU A 454 36.05 9.93 14.51
C GLU A 454 35.99 10.19 12.99
N LEU A 455 36.97 9.67 12.22
CA LEU A 455 37.02 9.80 10.77
C LEU A 455 35.95 8.95 10.08
N ALA A 456 35.64 7.77 10.63
CA ALA A 456 34.53 6.93 10.18
C ALA A 456 33.18 7.59 10.48
N GLU A 457 33.04 8.23 11.64
CA GLU A 457 31.83 8.98 12.00
C GLU A 457 31.64 10.21 11.09
N LEU A 458 32.71 10.97 10.81
CA LEU A 458 32.69 12.07 9.85
C LEU A 458 32.29 11.59 8.44
N LYS A 459 32.84 10.45 7.98
CA LYS A 459 32.53 9.88 6.67
C LYS A 459 31.09 9.38 6.57
N ARG A 460 30.55 8.83 7.66
CA ARG A 460 29.13 8.44 7.77
C ARG A 460 28.21 9.66 7.72
N LEU A 461 28.56 10.72 8.43
CA LEU A 461 27.83 11.99 8.40
C LEU A 461 27.87 12.62 7.00
N GLU A 462 29.05 12.63 6.37
CA GLU A 462 29.22 13.08 4.99
C GLU A 462 28.31 12.29 4.03
N GLN A 463 28.33 10.96 4.07
CA GLN A 463 27.47 10.12 3.21
C GLN A 463 25.98 10.37 3.45
N THR A 464 25.56 10.56 4.70
CA THR A 464 24.16 10.82 5.04
C THR A 464 23.72 12.19 4.53
N LEU A 465 24.60 13.19 4.59
CA LEU A 465 24.32 14.56 4.16
C LEU A 465 24.53 14.77 2.66
N ARG A 466 25.31 13.91 2.00
CA ARG A 466 25.70 14.04 0.59
C ARG A 466 24.50 14.17 -0.37
N PRO A 467 23.42 13.38 -0.26
CA PRO A 467 22.24 13.56 -1.13
C PRO A 467 21.53 14.89 -0.90
N PHE A 468 21.51 15.39 0.35
CA PHE A 468 20.85 16.64 0.70
C PHE A 468 21.66 17.89 0.33
N VAL A 469 22.97 17.73 0.11
CA VAL A 469 23.88 18.82 -0.25
C VAL A 469 24.19 18.81 -1.75
N TYR A 470 24.45 17.64 -2.34
CA TYR A 470 24.98 17.49 -3.70
C TYR A 470 24.00 16.88 -4.72
N ASP A 471 23.00 16.09 -4.30
CA ASP A 471 21.96 15.56 -5.23
C ASP A 471 20.79 16.55 -5.37
N SER A 472 21.13 17.82 -5.52
CA SER A 472 20.22 18.91 -5.82
C SER A 472 20.13 19.09 -7.35
N PRO A 473 18.98 19.48 -7.92
CA PRO A 473 18.87 19.84 -9.34
C PRO A 473 19.72 21.06 -9.74
N LEU A 474 20.43 21.65 -8.78
CA LEU A 474 21.44 22.68 -8.95
C LEU A 474 22.75 22.07 -8.45
N GLU A 475 23.82 22.10 -9.25
CA GLU A 475 25.18 21.59 -8.92
C GLU A 475 25.87 22.38 -7.77
N GLN A 476 25.12 22.84 -6.76
CA GLN A 476 25.56 23.64 -5.63
C GLN A 476 24.84 23.20 -4.34
N PRO A 477 25.47 23.37 -3.16
CA PRO A 477 24.88 23.06 -1.86
C PRO A 477 23.48 23.69 -1.67
N MET A 478 22.44 22.88 -1.43
CA MET A 478 21.06 23.37 -1.26
C MET A 478 20.90 24.51 -0.23
N PHE A 479 21.76 24.52 0.79
CA PHE A 479 21.76 25.52 1.86
C PHE A 479 22.28 26.91 1.45
N THR A 480 22.85 27.08 0.25
CA THR A 480 23.23 28.42 -0.25
C THR A 480 22.08 29.14 -0.95
N HIS A 481 21.00 28.44 -1.29
CA HIS A 481 19.86 29.02 -2.00
C HIS A 481 18.67 29.29 -1.09
N VAL A 482 18.34 30.59 -0.96
CA VAL A 482 17.21 31.13 -0.18
C VAL A 482 15.87 30.44 -0.51
N ARG A 483 15.69 29.99 -1.76
CA ARG A 483 14.49 29.29 -2.24
C ARG A 483 14.23 27.96 -1.50
N TYR A 484 15.27 27.27 -1.05
CA TYR A 484 15.16 25.99 -0.32
C TYR A 484 15.28 26.17 1.21
N LEU A 485 15.96 27.21 1.67
CA LEU A 485 16.00 27.60 3.09
C LEU A 485 14.64 28.05 3.62
N CYS A 486 13.88 28.84 2.86
CA CYS A 486 12.57 29.34 3.29
C CYS A 486 11.56 28.22 3.60
N PRO A 487 11.37 27.20 2.75
CA PRO A 487 10.52 26.04 3.06
C PRO A 487 10.95 25.30 4.32
N ILE A 488 12.25 25.07 4.52
CA ILE A 488 12.78 24.37 5.70
C ILE A 488 12.51 25.20 6.96
N PHE A 489 12.83 26.49 6.94
CA PHE A 489 12.58 27.39 8.07
C PHE A 489 11.08 27.49 8.39
N ASN A 490 10.23 27.56 7.37
CA ASN A 490 8.78 27.57 7.54
C ASN A 490 8.26 26.25 8.12
N ALA A 491 8.80 25.11 7.68
CA ALA A 491 8.45 23.80 8.21
C ALA A 491 8.85 23.69 9.70
N THR A 492 10.06 24.10 10.07
CA THR A 492 10.51 24.12 11.47
C THR A 492 9.66 25.05 12.33
N ARG A 493 9.31 26.24 11.83
CA ARG A 493 8.43 27.18 12.54
C ARG A 493 7.02 26.61 12.71
N ASN A 494 6.49 25.94 11.69
CA ASN A 494 5.19 25.29 11.77
C ASN A 494 5.20 24.11 12.75
N GLN A 495 6.28 23.31 12.77
CA GLN A 495 6.46 22.24 13.73
C GLN A 495 6.43 22.77 15.17
N GLN A 496 7.19 23.83 15.47
CA GLN A 496 7.17 24.47 16.79
C GLN A 496 5.77 24.95 17.19
N ARG A 497 5.06 25.58 16.24
CA ARG A 497 3.67 26.03 16.47
C ARG A 497 2.73 24.86 16.76
N PHE A 498 2.88 23.72 16.06
CA PHE A 498 2.08 22.53 16.33
C PHE A 498 2.42 21.90 17.69
N GLU A 499 3.69 21.86 18.07
CA GLU A 499 4.13 21.39 19.38
C GLU A 499 3.54 22.25 20.52
N GLU A 500 3.52 23.57 20.37
CA GLU A 500 2.88 24.50 21.31
C GLU A 500 1.36 24.28 21.39
N MET A 501 0.68 24.17 20.25
CA MET A 501 -0.76 23.88 20.20
C MET A 501 -1.10 22.53 20.85
N LEU A 502 -0.28 21.51 20.61
CA LEU A 502 -0.48 20.18 21.16
C LEU A 502 -0.23 20.15 22.67
N ARG A 503 0.74 20.93 23.16
CA ARG A 503 0.97 21.14 24.59
C ARG A 503 -0.20 21.85 25.25
N HIS A 504 -0.75 22.89 24.63
CA HIS A 504 -1.97 23.55 25.09
C HIS A 504 -3.17 22.60 25.12
N LEU A 505 -3.39 21.80 24.07
CA LEU A 505 -4.48 20.83 24.02
C LEU A 505 -4.35 19.77 25.12
N ARG A 506 -3.13 19.29 25.40
CA ARG A 506 -2.86 18.34 26.49
C ARG A 506 -3.18 18.96 27.85
N LEU A 507 -2.78 20.21 28.08
CA LEU A 507 -3.11 20.94 29.31
C LEU A 507 -4.63 21.13 29.46
N GLU A 508 -5.32 21.57 28.40
CA GLU A 508 -6.78 21.72 28.43
C GLU A 508 -7.49 20.38 28.68
N PHE A 509 -7.02 19.29 28.07
CA PHE A 509 -7.58 17.96 28.31
C PHE A 509 -7.38 17.52 29.77
N GLN A 510 -6.19 17.76 30.32
CA GLN A 510 -5.86 17.38 31.69
C GLN A 510 -6.65 18.20 32.71
N GLU A 511 -6.75 19.52 32.53
CA GLU A 511 -7.44 20.42 33.47
C GLU A 511 -8.97 20.37 33.32
N LYS A 512 -9.51 20.35 32.09
CA LYS A 512 -10.97 20.48 31.87
C LYS A 512 -11.68 19.13 31.81
N ILE A 513 -11.00 18.06 31.41
CA ILE A 513 -11.60 16.74 31.23
C ILE A 513 -11.16 15.78 32.34
N ILE A 514 -9.85 15.54 32.52
CA ILE A 514 -9.37 14.57 33.52
C ILE A 514 -9.70 15.02 34.94
N GLU A 515 -9.29 16.24 35.35
CA GLU A 515 -9.60 16.71 36.71
C GLU A 515 -11.10 16.79 36.98
N ARG A 516 -11.89 17.15 35.97
CA ARG A 516 -13.35 17.23 36.09
C ARG A 516 -13.98 15.84 36.17
N MET A 517 -13.44 14.84 35.47
CA MET A 517 -13.85 13.45 35.63
C MET A 517 -13.61 12.95 37.07
N ASP A 518 -12.53 13.37 37.72
CA ASP A 518 -12.24 12.94 39.09
C ASP A 518 -13.04 13.70 40.15
N LYS A 519 -13.28 15.00 39.95
CA LYS A 519 -14.03 15.86 40.89
C LYS A 519 -15.55 15.72 40.77
N GLU A 520 -16.10 15.59 39.57
CA GLU A 520 -17.55 15.58 39.30
C GLU A 520 -18.05 14.19 38.87
N LYS A 521 -18.39 13.35 39.86
CA LYS A 521 -18.85 11.96 39.61
C LYS A 521 -20.03 11.87 38.64
N LEU A 522 -21.03 12.75 38.75
CA LEU A 522 -22.21 12.74 37.86
C LEU A 522 -21.85 13.06 36.42
N TRP A 523 -20.97 14.04 36.20
CA TRP A 523 -20.51 14.40 34.88
C TRP A 523 -19.68 13.27 34.26
N ARG A 524 -18.78 12.66 35.04
CA ARG A 524 -18.02 11.47 34.64
C ARG A 524 -18.93 10.33 34.19
N TYR A 525 -19.93 9.97 34.99
CA TYR A 525 -20.86 8.89 34.63
C TYR A 525 -21.68 9.23 33.38
N SER A 526 -22.13 10.47 33.23
CA SER A 526 -22.81 10.93 32.01
C SER A 526 -21.92 10.79 30.77
N LYS A 527 -20.66 11.22 30.84
CA LYS A 527 -19.72 11.09 29.71
C LYS A 527 -19.34 9.65 29.41
N LEU A 528 -19.12 8.81 30.44
CA LEU A 528 -18.85 7.39 30.25
C LEU A 528 -20.05 6.66 29.63
N LEU A 529 -21.28 7.01 30.02
CA LEU A 529 -22.49 6.50 29.39
C LEU A 529 -22.57 6.88 27.91
N TRP A 530 -22.21 8.12 27.55
CA TRP A 530 -22.13 8.54 26.14
C TRP A 530 -21.03 7.80 25.37
N ILE A 531 -19.85 7.60 25.97
CA ILE A 531 -18.77 6.82 25.36
C ILE A 531 -19.24 5.38 25.14
N TRP A 532 -19.79 4.73 26.17
CA TRP A 532 -20.33 3.38 26.04
C TRP A 532 -21.49 3.30 25.06
N PHE A 533 -22.33 4.32 24.94
CA PHE A 533 -23.37 4.34 23.92
C PHE A 533 -22.80 4.31 22.50
N LEU A 534 -21.69 5.03 22.27
CA LEU A 534 -21.04 5.12 20.95
C LEU A 534 -20.11 3.93 20.64
N THR A 535 -19.50 3.31 21.66
CA THR A 535 -18.50 2.25 21.46
C THR A 535 -19.02 0.86 21.83
N GLU A 536 -19.86 0.73 22.87
CA GLU A 536 -20.27 -0.54 23.48
C GLU A 536 -21.70 -0.50 24.06
N PRO A 537 -22.73 -0.36 23.19
CA PRO A 537 -24.11 -0.09 23.62
C PRO A 537 -24.69 -1.16 24.55
N GLN A 538 -24.18 -2.39 24.49
CA GLN A 538 -24.58 -3.49 25.38
C GLN A 538 -24.29 -3.20 26.86
N ARG A 539 -23.21 -2.46 27.18
CA ARG A 539 -22.90 -2.07 28.57
C ARG A 539 -23.89 -1.05 29.11
N VAL A 540 -24.40 -0.16 28.25
CA VAL A 540 -25.43 0.81 28.61
C VAL A 540 -26.74 0.12 28.96
N ILE A 541 -27.15 -0.87 28.15
CA ILE A 541 -28.36 -1.66 28.39
C ILE A 541 -28.25 -2.41 29.73
N HIS A 542 -27.10 -3.05 29.98
CA HIS A 542 -26.86 -3.73 31.26
C HIS A 542 -26.90 -2.77 32.47
N ALA A 543 -26.33 -1.57 32.34
CA ALA A 543 -26.39 -0.56 33.40
C ALA A 543 -27.84 -0.10 33.66
N ILE A 544 -28.64 0.09 32.61
CA ILE A 544 -30.06 0.42 32.71
C ILE A 544 -30.82 -0.71 33.43
N ASP A 545 -30.54 -1.97 33.11
CA ASP A 545 -31.21 -3.12 33.74
C ASP A 545 -30.82 -3.28 35.22
N GLU A 546 -29.56 -3.05 35.58
CA GLU A 546 -29.12 -3.05 36.99
C GLU A 546 -29.75 -1.90 37.78
N VAL A 547 -29.88 -0.70 37.20
CA VAL A 547 -30.61 0.41 37.83
C VAL A 547 -32.09 0.07 37.99
N LYS A 548 -32.73 -0.52 36.98
CA LYS A 548 -34.13 -0.98 37.06
C LYS A 548 -34.30 -2.02 38.18
N LYS A 549 -33.40 -2.99 38.29
CA LYS A 549 -33.40 -3.99 39.38
C LYS A 549 -33.18 -3.34 40.74
N ALA A 550 -32.26 -2.38 40.85
CA ALA A 550 -32.00 -1.66 42.09
C ALA A 550 -33.18 -0.77 42.50
N SER A 551 -33.82 -0.05 41.57
CA SER A 551 -35.04 0.73 41.84
C SER A 551 -36.22 -0.15 42.20
N ALA A 552 -36.33 -1.35 41.60
CA ALA A 552 -37.36 -2.33 41.95
C ALA A 552 -37.14 -2.96 43.34
N LYS A 553 -35.93 -2.86 43.92
CA LYS A 553 -35.62 -3.24 45.31
C LYS A 553 -35.89 -2.13 46.34
N ILE A 554 -36.28 -0.93 45.89
CA ILE A 554 -36.76 0.16 46.76
C ILE A 554 -38.31 0.14 46.88
N PRO A 555 -38.93 -0.96 47.38
CA PRO A 555 -40.23 -0.85 48.03
C PRO A 555 -40.16 -1.47 49.43
N ALA A 556 -39.58 -0.72 50.38
CA ALA A 556 -39.72 -0.99 51.83
C ALA A 556 -39.38 0.19 52.75
N LEU A 557 -38.90 1.34 52.24
CA LEU A 557 -38.51 2.49 53.07
C LEU A 557 -39.27 3.79 52.76
N THR A 558 -40.27 3.74 51.87
CA THR A 558 -41.12 4.90 51.52
C THR A 558 -42.60 4.69 51.85
N SER A 559 -42.94 3.69 52.68
CA SER A 559 -44.29 3.55 53.26
C SER A 559 -44.52 4.40 54.51
N SER A 560 -43.54 5.23 54.94
CA SER A 560 -43.63 5.97 56.21
C SER A 560 -43.15 7.42 56.22
N ILE A 561 -43.15 8.15 55.09
CA ILE A 561 -43.09 9.64 55.14
C ILE A 561 -44.07 10.25 54.13
N MET A 562 -44.89 11.14 54.67
CA MET A 562 -46.07 11.78 54.09
C MET A 562 -45.77 12.66 52.85
N ARG A 563 -46.79 12.85 52.01
CA ARG A 563 -46.91 14.04 51.12
C ARG A 563 -46.83 15.32 51.97
N PRO A 564 -46.14 16.37 51.50
CA PRO A 564 -46.84 17.46 50.80
C PRO A 564 -46.04 17.90 49.55
N GLY A 565 -46.66 18.21 48.41
CA GLY A 565 -47.26 19.53 48.16
C GLY A 565 -46.21 20.50 47.58
N GLY A 566 -46.48 21.08 46.40
CA GLY A 566 -45.72 22.22 45.89
C GLY A 566 -45.11 21.99 44.51
N GLY A 567 -45.66 22.68 43.51
CA GLY A 567 -45.15 22.65 42.14
C GLY A 567 -43.75 23.24 41.99
N ILE A 568 -43.11 22.89 40.88
CA ILE A 568 -41.97 23.63 40.34
C ILE A 568 -42.36 24.05 38.94
N GLN A 569 -42.64 25.35 38.84
CA GLN A 569 -42.80 26.10 37.61
C GLN A 569 -41.52 25.99 36.78
N ARG A 570 -41.70 25.91 35.45
CA ARG A 570 -40.63 26.16 34.48
C ARG A 570 -40.07 27.57 34.70
N LYS A 571 -38.74 27.66 34.83
CA LYS A 571 -37.96 28.78 34.33
C LYS A 571 -37.00 28.25 33.29
#